data_AF-A0A922MBQ1-F1
#
_entry.id   AF-A0A922MBQ1-F1
#
_cell.length_a   1.000
_cell.length_b   1.000
_cell.length_c   1.000
_cell.angle_alpha   90.00
_cell.angle_beta   90.00
_cell.angle_gamma   90.00
#
_symmetry.space_group_name_H-M   'P 1'
#
loop_
_entity.id
_entity.type
_entity.pdbx_description
1 polymer ?
#
loop_
_entity_poly.entity_id
_entity_poly.type
_entity_poly.pdbx_seq_one_letter_code
_entity_poly.pdbx_strand_id
1 'polypeptide(L)'
;MKVLGVVVSFLCVCSVFASENYRAGVLHLQNKDISEYTRVIREAGNTDVDIVVLPSLDSVESSDKYDEGPFCLVFLRDSVVLKAAQFTPSWTYTNNVNLVSTSGIYSGKAGLKTGSGSLIVADLQKNCENEVSAVPLVVTPENFLAEDLSLYVMKQLDLQASANGYTETICHRSFCCDFYVETAKDVKTESTYNLATFNGVRPFGANHNVATQICVLSGSQNNVNFERISITANFTKQSSQYPIVQSTAALSTEAFNFEVKNNGVTEVTLELENGKNIMNFGIFGKNANVDLEKDYVVEKNSTDIVQSDFVEYFFNEDVQEFVDYLWIRLRVLIVVVSIYFLEMM
;
A
#
# COMPACT_ATOMS: atom_id res chain seq x y z
N MET A 1 -36.65 -16.74 30.50
CA MET A 1 -35.25 -16.98 30.95
C MET A 1 -34.56 -18.15 30.27
N LYS A 2 -35.24 -19.26 29.91
CA LYS A 2 -34.56 -20.41 29.25
C LYS A 2 -34.05 -20.09 27.82
N VAL A 3 -34.77 -19.26 27.06
CA VAL A 3 -34.38 -18.87 25.69
C VAL A 3 -33.13 -17.97 25.68
N LEU A 4 -33.00 -17.05 26.65
CA LEU A 4 -31.82 -16.18 26.77
C LEU A 4 -30.54 -16.98 27.03
N GLY A 5 -30.62 -18.07 27.83
CA GLY A 5 -29.49 -18.96 28.07
C GLY A 5 -29.04 -19.71 26.82
N VAL A 6 -29.98 -20.16 25.98
CA VAL A 6 -29.67 -20.84 24.71
C VAL A 6 -29.00 -19.88 23.72
N VAL A 7 -29.50 -18.64 23.61
CA VAL A 7 -28.92 -17.63 22.70
C VAL A 7 -27.52 -17.20 23.14
N VAL A 8 -27.29 -17.01 24.45
CA VAL A 8 -25.96 -16.69 24.99
C VAL A 8 -24.99 -17.87 24.81
N SER A 9 -25.43 -19.12 25.02
CA SER A 9 -24.60 -20.28 24.73
C SER A 9 -24.27 -20.42 23.25
N PHE A 10 -25.22 -20.16 22.35
CA PHE A 10 -24.98 -20.23 20.90
C PHE A 10 -24.01 -19.13 20.43
N LEU A 11 -24.17 -17.90 20.93
CA LEU A 11 -23.26 -16.79 20.63
C LEU A 11 -21.85 -17.06 21.15
N CYS A 12 -21.70 -17.55 22.39
CA CYS A 12 -20.40 -17.94 22.95
C CYS A 12 -19.74 -19.05 22.13
N VAL A 13 -20.51 -20.04 21.67
CA VAL A 13 -20.01 -21.13 20.81
C VAL A 13 -19.59 -20.61 19.44
N CYS A 14 -20.39 -19.74 18.79
CA CYS A 14 -20.03 -19.14 17.50
C CYS A 14 -18.79 -18.24 17.57
N SER A 15 -18.56 -17.54 18.68
CA SER A 15 -17.32 -16.77 18.88
C SER A 15 -16.09 -17.65 19.13
N VAL A 16 -16.26 -18.87 19.65
CA VAL A 16 -15.16 -19.83 19.87
C VAL A 16 -14.77 -20.58 18.58
N PHE A 17 -15.68 -20.65 17.60
CA PHE A 17 -15.44 -21.32 16.31
C PHE A 17 -15.16 -20.38 15.13
N ALA A 18 -15.03 -19.06 15.37
CA ALA A 18 -14.51 -18.17 14.36
C ALA A 18 -13.03 -18.51 14.14
N SER A 19 -12.73 -19.23 13.05
CA SER A 19 -11.36 -19.53 12.63
C SER A 19 -10.55 -18.22 12.62
N GLU A 20 -9.39 -18.25 13.27
CA GLU A 20 -8.46 -17.11 13.31
C GLU A 20 -7.82 -16.85 11.94
N ASN A 21 -7.99 -17.80 11.01
CA ASN A 21 -7.47 -17.74 9.65
C ASN A 21 -8.61 -17.79 8.63
N TYR A 22 -8.43 -17.09 7.51
CA TYR A 22 -9.27 -17.21 6.32
C TYR A 22 -8.39 -17.41 5.08
N ARG A 23 -8.93 -18.11 4.08
CA ARG A 23 -8.24 -18.43 2.83
C ARG A 23 -8.67 -17.44 1.76
N ALA A 24 -7.70 -16.70 1.22
CA ALA A 24 -7.93 -15.80 0.11
C ALA A 24 -7.35 -16.36 -1.18
N GLY A 25 -8.07 -16.16 -2.29
CA GLY A 25 -7.68 -16.54 -3.63
C GLY A 25 -7.67 -15.33 -4.55
N VAL A 26 -6.59 -15.13 -5.30
CA VAL A 26 -6.48 -14.09 -6.34
C VAL A 26 -6.24 -14.74 -7.68
N LEU A 27 -6.95 -14.25 -8.70
CA LEU A 27 -6.76 -14.67 -10.07
C LEU A 27 -5.79 -13.77 -10.81
N HIS A 28 -4.71 -14.39 -11.27
CA HIS A 28 -3.72 -13.72 -12.11
C HIS A 28 -4.04 -14.02 -13.59
N LEU A 29 -5.18 -13.55 -14.06
CA LEU A 29 -5.61 -13.71 -15.45
C LEU A 29 -5.87 -12.34 -16.07
N GLN A 30 -5.00 -11.92 -16.97
CA GLN A 30 -5.22 -10.72 -17.80
C GLN A 30 -5.97 -11.11 -19.07
N ASN A 31 -7.00 -10.33 -19.43
CA ASN A 31 -7.74 -10.39 -20.71
C ASN A 31 -8.29 -11.77 -21.09
N LYS A 32 -9.14 -12.35 -20.25
CA LYS A 32 -9.83 -13.60 -20.56
C LYS A 32 -11.34 -13.44 -20.54
N ASP A 33 -12.00 -14.17 -21.43
CA ASP A 33 -13.45 -14.20 -21.53
C ASP A 33 -14.07 -14.73 -20.23
N ILE A 34 -15.27 -14.24 -19.90
CA ILE A 34 -15.97 -14.55 -18.65
C ILE A 34 -16.20 -16.05 -18.46
N SER A 35 -16.28 -16.78 -19.57
CA SER A 35 -16.40 -18.23 -19.64
C SER A 35 -15.22 -18.96 -18.97
N GLU A 36 -14.02 -18.37 -18.99
CA GLU A 36 -12.84 -18.96 -18.34
C GLU A 36 -12.85 -18.82 -16.81
N TYR A 37 -13.51 -17.79 -16.25
CA TYR A 37 -13.66 -17.66 -14.80
C TYR A 37 -14.49 -18.80 -14.21
N THR A 38 -15.39 -19.41 -14.97
CA THR A 38 -16.23 -20.52 -14.46
C THR A 38 -15.38 -21.72 -14.04
N ARG A 39 -14.34 -22.06 -14.82
CA ARG A 39 -13.41 -23.15 -14.45
C ARG A 39 -12.65 -22.82 -13.18
N VAL A 40 -12.26 -21.56 -13.05
CA VAL A 40 -11.39 -21.08 -11.99
C VAL A 40 -12.15 -20.85 -10.68
N ILE A 41 -13.40 -20.40 -10.74
CA ILE A 41 -14.31 -20.36 -9.59
C ILE A 41 -14.56 -21.77 -9.06
N ARG A 42 -14.69 -22.77 -9.95
CA ARG A 42 -14.80 -24.17 -9.54
C ARG A 42 -13.50 -24.67 -8.86
N GLU A 43 -12.35 -24.27 -9.39
CA GLU A 43 -11.05 -24.58 -8.78
C GLU A 43 -10.90 -23.92 -7.40
N ALA A 44 -11.32 -22.67 -7.24
CA ALA A 44 -11.36 -21.98 -5.96
C ALA A 44 -12.31 -22.65 -4.96
N GLY A 45 -13.49 -23.09 -5.42
CA GLY A 45 -14.44 -23.87 -4.60
C GLY A 45 -13.90 -25.23 -4.17
N ASN A 46 -13.03 -25.85 -4.97
CA ASN A 46 -12.36 -27.11 -4.61
C ASN A 46 -11.16 -26.90 -3.67
N THR A 47 -10.70 -25.68 -3.49
CA THR A 47 -9.54 -25.34 -2.65
C THR A 47 -9.97 -24.66 -1.35
N ASP A 48 -11.24 -24.73 -0.94
CA ASP A 48 -11.78 -24.16 0.30
C ASP A 48 -11.37 -22.69 0.52
N VAL A 49 -11.45 -21.87 -0.53
CA VAL A 49 -11.17 -20.44 -0.45
C VAL A 49 -12.38 -19.70 0.12
N ASP A 50 -12.18 -18.89 1.16
CA ASP A 50 -13.21 -18.07 1.79
C ASP A 50 -13.51 -16.79 0.97
N ILE A 51 -12.48 -16.18 0.38
CA ILE A 51 -12.58 -14.93 -0.39
C ILE A 51 -11.86 -15.09 -1.73
N VAL A 52 -12.58 -14.93 -2.85
CA VAL A 52 -11.99 -14.92 -4.19
C VAL A 52 -12.12 -13.53 -4.80
N VAL A 53 -10.99 -12.93 -5.16
CA VAL A 53 -10.97 -11.65 -5.89
C VAL A 53 -10.77 -11.93 -7.37
N LEU A 54 -11.76 -11.51 -8.16
CA LEU A 54 -11.74 -11.56 -9.62
C LEU A 54 -11.22 -10.22 -10.15
N PRO A 55 -10.39 -10.21 -11.21
CA PRO A 55 -9.98 -8.96 -11.84
C PRO A 55 -11.17 -8.23 -12.44
N SER A 56 -11.14 -6.90 -12.36
CA SER A 56 -12.08 -6.04 -13.07
C SER A 56 -11.98 -6.34 -14.57
N LEU A 57 -13.11 -6.57 -15.22
CA LEU A 57 -13.21 -6.57 -16.67
C LEU A 57 -13.17 -5.10 -17.10
N ASP A 58 -11.98 -4.52 -17.11
CA ASP A 58 -11.80 -3.18 -17.66
C ASP A 58 -12.00 -3.29 -19.17
N SER A 59 -13.25 -3.06 -19.62
CA SER A 59 -13.48 -2.67 -21.00
C SER A 59 -12.76 -1.36 -21.20
N VAL A 60 -11.81 -1.35 -22.14
CA VAL A 60 -10.89 -0.26 -22.48
C VAL A 60 -11.59 1.08 -22.84
N GLU A 61 -12.91 1.21 -22.75
CA GLU A 61 -13.68 2.30 -23.38
C GLU A 61 -14.73 3.05 -22.55
N SER A 62 -14.87 2.91 -21.22
CA SER A 62 -15.77 3.84 -20.50
C SER A 62 -15.34 4.18 -19.06
N SER A 63 -14.71 5.34 -18.89
CA SER A 63 -14.22 5.87 -17.61
C SER A 63 -15.29 6.53 -16.73
N ASP A 64 -16.53 6.72 -17.17
CA ASP A 64 -17.34 7.80 -16.59
C ASP A 64 -18.56 7.40 -15.76
N LYS A 65 -18.91 6.11 -15.59
CA LYS A 65 -20.11 5.75 -14.81
C LYS A 65 -20.02 4.40 -14.13
N TYR A 66 -19.54 4.37 -12.89
CA TYR A 66 -19.94 3.33 -11.94
C TYR A 66 -20.10 3.91 -10.53
N ASP A 67 -21.29 3.72 -9.97
CA ASP A 67 -21.61 3.90 -8.55
C ASP A 67 -21.05 2.70 -7.77
N GLU A 68 -20.17 2.96 -6.80
CA GLU A 68 -19.49 1.94 -5.98
C GLU A 68 -20.39 1.47 -4.83
N GLY A 69 -20.52 0.14 -4.68
CA GLY A 69 -21.25 -0.51 -3.58
C GLY A 69 -20.39 -0.73 -2.32
N PRO A 70 -21.01 -1.04 -1.16
CA PRO A 70 -20.33 -1.07 0.13
C PRO A 70 -19.70 -2.44 0.37
N PHE A 71 -18.49 -2.65 -0.14
CA PHE A 71 -17.59 -3.67 0.38
C PHE A 71 -16.22 -3.03 0.53
N CYS A 72 -15.59 -3.20 1.69
CA CYS A 72 -14.20 -2.79 1.98
C CYS A 72 -13.21 -3.56 1.09
N LEU A 73 -13.21 -3.25 -0.20
CA LEU A 73 -12.14 -3.47 -1.15
C LEU A 73 -11.58 -2.07 -1.42
N VAL A 74 -10.41 -1.77 -0.87
CA VAL A 74 -9.74 -0.50 -1.13
C VAL A 74 -9.23 -0.54 -2.57
N PHE A 75 -9.97 0.06 -3.50
CA PHE A 75 -9.51 0.28 -4.87
C PHE A 75 -8.54 1.46 -4.88
N LEU A 76 -7.23 1.16 -4.84
CA LEU A 76 -6.20 2.14 -5.17
C LEU A 76 -6.22 2.34 -6.70
N ARG A 77 -6.99 3.31 -7.20
CA ARG A 77 -6.90 3.72 -8.61
C ARG A 77 -5.57 4.42 -8.90
N ASP A 78 -5.11 4.25 -10.13
CA ASP A 78 -3.80 4.66 -10.64
C ASP A 78 -3.42 6.08 -10.27
N SER A 79 -2.37 6.20 -9.45
CA SER A 79 -1.65 7.44 -9.26
C SER A 79 -0.42 7.47 -10.16
N VAL A 80 -0.07 8.67 -10.65
CA VAL A 80 1.12 8.89 -11.48
C VAL A 80 2.42 8.54 -10.73
N VAL A 81 2.40 8.63 -9.39
CA VAL A 81 3.55 8.34 -8.52
C VAL A 81 3.72 6.83 -8.31
N LEU A 82 2.61 6.09 -8.18
CA LEU A 82 2.62 4.66 -7.87
C LEU A 82 1.45 3.96 -8.57
N LYS A 83 1.76 3.01 -9.46
CA LYS A 83 0.78 1.99 -9.83
C LYS A 83 0.31 1.27 -8.56
N ALA A 84 -0.93 0.82 -8.52
CA ALA A 84 -1.47 0.12 -7.34
C ALA A 84 -0.52 -1.00 -6.85
N ALA A 85 0.05 -1.77 -7.78
CA ALA A 85 1.01 -2.85 -7.50
C ALA A 85 2.31 -2.37 -6.84
N GLN A 86 2.72 -1.11 -7.05
CA GLN A 86 3.94 -0.54 -6.50
C GLN A 86 3.72 0.05 -5.10
N PHE A 87 2.53 0.60 -4.82
CA PHE A 87 2.23 1.17 -3.49
C PHE A 87 1.68 0.17 -2.50
N THR A 88 0.96 -0.83 -2.99
CA THR A 88 0.27 -1.81 -2.15
C THR A 88 1.18 -2.45 -1.09
N PRO A 89 2.39 -2.97 -1.41
CA PRO A 89 3.25 -3.58 -0.41
C PRO A 89 3.58 -2.62 0.75
N SER A 90 3.88 -1.37 0.42
CA SER A 90 4.22 -0.32 1.39
C SER A 90 3.03 0.04 2.26
N TRP A 91 1.85 0.19 1.66
CA TRP A 91 0.63 0.53 2.37
C TRP A 91 0.21 -0.58 3.32
N THR A 92 0.22 -1.85 2.89
CA THR A 92 -0.15 -2.99 3.73
C THR A 92 0.85 -3.17 4.88
N TYR A 93 2.12 -2.93 4.61
CA TYR A 93 3.19 -2.98 5.60
C TYR A 93 2.98 -1.93 6.71
N THR A 94 2.79 -0.67 6.34
CA THR A 94 2.62 0.43 7.31
C THR A 94 1.35 0.26 8.13
N ASN A 95 0.23 -0.08 7.50
CA ASN A 95 -1.06 -0.21 8.19
C ASN A 95 -1.22 -1.56 8.91
N ASN A 96 -0.34 -2.53 8.64
CA ASN A 96 -0.45 -3.91 9.11
C ASN A 96 -1.82 -4.55 8.82
N VAL A 97 -2.31 -4.38 7.59
CA VAL A 97 -3.61 -4.87 7.12
C VAL A 97 -3.41 -5.85 5.97
N ASN A 98 -4.22 -6.91 5.97
CA ASN A 98 -4.30 -7.83 4.83
C ASN A 98 -4.99 -7.16 3.65
N LEU A 99 -4.42 -7.27 2.45
CA LEU A 99 -5.02 -6.77 1.23
C LEU A 99 -5.03 -7.84 0.16
N VAL A 100 -6.21 -8.12 -0.37
CA VAL A 100 -6.42 -9.04 -1.48
C VAL A 100 -6.79 -8.20 -2.69
N SER A 101 -5.93 -8.19 -3.71
CA SER A 101 -6.09 -7.38 -4.91
C SER A 101 -5.74 -8.19 -6.16
N THR A 102 -6.04 -7.64 -7.33
CA THR A 102 -5.59 -8.21 -8.61
C THR A 102 -4.08 -8.27 -8.76
N SER A 103 -3.36 -7.44 -8.02
CA SER A 103 -1.90 -7.39 -8.00
C SER A 103 -1.28 -8.46 -7.09
N GLY A 104 -2.07 -9.07 -6.21
CA GLY A 104 -1.61 -10.12 -5.30
C GLY A 104 -2.32 -10.13 -3.95
N ILE A 105 -1.90 -11.08 -3.12
CA ILE A 105 -2.35 -11.23 -1.73
C ILE A 105 -1.25 -10.74 -0.81
N TYR A 106 -1.53 -9.72 -0.01
CA TYR A 106 -0.59 -9.10 0.91
C TYR A 106 -1.07 -9.31 2.34
N SER A 107 -0.18 -9.77 3.22
CA SER A 107 -0.50 -10.11 4.60
C SER A 107 0.15 -9.13 5.57
N GLY A 108 -0.37 -7.90 5.64
CA GLY A 108 0.17 -6.85 6.51
C GLY A 108 1.69 -6.69 6.37
N LYS A 109 2.40 -6.79 7.49
CA LYS A 109 3.87 -6.73 7.53
C LYS A 109 4.57 -7.94 6.91
N ALA A 110 3.93 -9.09 6.76
CA ALA A 110 4.55 -10.27 6.14
C ALA A 110 4.67 -10.18 4.61
N GLY A 111 4.13 -9.13 4.01
CA GLY A 111 4.30 -8.83 2.60
C GLY A 111 3.49 -9.74 1.67
N LEU A 112 3.96 -9.85 0.43
CA LEU A 112 3.28 -10.58 -0.65
C LEU A 112 3.35 -12.10 -0.41
N LYS A 113 2.19 -12.75 -0.37
CA LYS A 113 2.08 -14.21 -0.41
C LYS A 113 2.22 -14.66 -1.86
N THR A 114 3.28 -15.41 -2.14
CA THR A 114 3.54 -15.98 -3.47
C THR A 114 2.82 -17.32 -3.62
N GLY A 115 2.37 -17.60 -4.85
CA GLY A 115 1.79 -18.88 -5.22
C GLY A 115 2.12 -19.21 -6.66
N SER A 116 1.89 -20.46 -7.05
CA SER A 116 2.11 -20.94 -8.42
C SER A 116 0.77 -21.19 -9.12
N GLY A 117 0.71 -20.89 -10.42
CA GLY A 117 -0.47 -21.14 -11.26
C GLY A 117 -1.35 -19.92 -11.49
N SER A 118 -2.55 -20.15 -12.04
CA SER A 118 -3.52 -19.10 -12.38
C SER A 118 -4.33 -18.58 -11.20
N LEU A 119 -4.39 -19.36 -10.11
CA LEU A 119 -5.05 -19.03 -8.87
C LEU A 119 -3.99 -19.08 -7.76
N ILE A 120 -3.72 -17.94 -7.15
CA ILE A 120 -2.87 -17.83 -5.96
C ILE A 120 -3.77 -17.95 -4.75
N VAL A 121 -3.56 -18.96 -3.91
CA VAL A 121 -4.29 -19.14 -2.65
C VAL A 121 -3.33 -18.97 -1.49
N ALA A 122 -3.74 -18.22 -0.47
CA ALA A 122 -2.97 -18.06 0.75
C ALA A 122 -3.87 -18.07 1.99
N ASP A 123 -3.36 -18.64 3.07
CA ASP A 123 -3.93 -18.51 4.41
C ASP A 123 -3.55 -17.15 4.99
N LEU A 124 -4.54 -16.41 5.48
CA LEU A 124 -4.37 -15.08 6.07
C LEU A 124 -4.86 -15.10 7.52
N GLN A 125 -4.04 -14.58 8.42
CA GLN A 125 -4.43 -14.37 9.81
C GLN A 125 -5.35 -13.16 9.91
N LYS A 126 -6.47 -13.30 10.62
CA LYS A 126 -7.41 -12.20 10.83
C LYS A 126 -6.78 -11.03 11.59
N ASN A 127 -5.93 -11.35 12.56
CA ASN A 127 -5.16 -10.39 13.34
C ASN A 127 -3.67 -10.60 12.99
N CYS A 128 -3.07 -9.66 12.26
CA CYS A 128 -1.68 -9.75 11.77
C CYS A 128 -0.60 -9.64 12.88
N GLU A 129 -0.86 -10.12 14.09
CA GLU A 129 -0.08 -9.83 15.30
C GLU A 129 1.19 -10.69 15.47
N ASN A 130 1.38 -11.75 14.68
CA ASN A 130 2.46 -12.72 14.88
C ASN A 130 3.28 -13.07 13.62
N GLU A 131 3.08 -12.35 12.52
CA GLU A 131 3.85 -12.66 11.31
C GLU A 131 5.23 -11.99 11.30
N VAL A 132 6.22 -12.73 10.80
CA VAL A 132 7.56 -12.20 10.56
C VAL A 132 7.44 -11.08 9.53
N SER A 133 7.89 -9.89 9.91
CA SER A 133 7.95 -8.74 9.00
C SER A 133 8.71 -9.13 7.72
N ALA A 134 8.27 -8.64 6.57
CA ALA A 134 8.96 -8.81 5.30
C ALA A 134 9.24 -7.43 4.72
N VAL A 135 10.24 -7.35 3.86
CA VAL A 135 10.49 -6.11 3.12
C VAL A 135 9.29 -5.86 2.19
N PRO A 136 8.68 -4.66 2.18
CA PRO A 136 7.58 -4.31 1.28
C PRO A 136 8.11 -4.14 -0.15
N LEU A 137 8.49 -5.26 -0.76
CA LEU A 137 9.24 -5.32 -2.01
C LEU A 137 8.31 -5.25 -3.22
N VAL A 138 8.67 -4.36 -4.15
CA VAL A 138 8.13 -4.31 -5.50
C VAL A 138 9.10 -5.01 -6.44
N VAL A 139 8.67 -6.10 -7.08
CA VAL A 139 9.50 -6.94 -7.97
C VAL A 139 9.36 -6.52 -9.45
N THR A 140 8.40 -5.67 -9.79
CA THR A 140 8.16 -5.27 -11.18
C THR A 140 9.34 -4.42 -11.70
N PRO A 141 9.82 -4.67 -12.93
CA PRO A 141 10.96 -3.97 -13.51
C PRO A 141 10.63 -2.56 -14.05
N GLU A 142 9.38 -2.10 -13.91
CA GLU A 142 9.01 -0.76 -14.33
C GLU A 142 9.54 0.28 -13.34
N ASN A 143 10.39 1.17 -13.82
CA ASN A 143 10.95 2.24 -13.00
C ASN A 143 9.83 3.09 -12.38
N PHE A 144 9.89 3.24 -11.06
CA PHE A 144 9.06 4.13 -10.25
C PHE A 144 9.02 5.56 -10.81
N LEU A 145 10.13 6.00 -11.40
CA LEU A 145 10.33 7.33 -11.94
C LEU A 145 10.04 7.43 -13.45
N ALA A 146 8.87 6.96 -13.88
CA ALA A 146 8.31 7.38 -15.18
C ALA A 146 7.78 8.83 -15.15
N GLU A 147 7.88 9.49 -14.00
CA GLU A 147 7.41 10.85 -13.73
C GLU A 147 8.27 11.95 -14.36
N ASP A 148 7.69 13.15 -14.40
CA ASP A 148 8.43 14.39 -14.62
C ASP A 148 9.36 14.70 -13.44
N LEU A 149 10.60 14.24 -13.57
CA LEU A 149 11.69 14.47 -12.62
C LEU A 149 12.11 15.93 -12.50
N SER A 150 11.64 16.81 -13.38
CA SER A 150 11.95 18.25 -13.32
C SER A 150 11.43 18.91 -12.03
N LEU A 151 10.43 18.30 -11.40
CA LEU A 151 9.82 18.80 -10.16
C LEU A 151 10.61 18.42 -8.90
N TYR A 152 11.58 17.51 -9.02
CA TYR A 152 12.42 17.05 -7.90
C TYR A 152 13.71 17.87 -7.82
N VAL A 153 14.20 18.08 -6.60
CA VAL A 153 15.60 18.48 -6.40
C VAL A 153 16.42 17.20 -6.38
N MET A 154 17.27 17.03 -7.38
CA MET A 154 18.07 15.81 -7.56
C MET A 154 19.56 16.09 -7.47
N LYS A 155 20.31 15.15 -6.92
CA LYS A 155 21.77 15.11 -6.95
C LYS A 155 22.22 13.71 -7.35
N GLN A 156 23.14 13.63 -8.31
CA GLN A 156 23.73 12.36 -8.70
C GLN A 156 24.61 11.83 -7.56
N LEU A 157 24.47 10.53 -7.24
CA LEU A 157 25.28 9.84 -6.25
C LEU A 157 26.69 9.60 -6.81
N ASP A 158 27.70 9.97 -6.04
CA ASP A 158 29.09 9.59 -6.33
C ASP A 158 29.34 8.14 -5.86
N LEU A 159 29.27 7.19 -6.80
CA LEU A 159 29.45 5.77 -6.53
C LEU A 159 30.87 5.41 -6.06
N GLN A 160 31.89 6.23 -6.37
CA GLN A 160 33.24 5.98 -5.89
C GLN A 160 33.39 6.41 -4.44
N ALA A 161 32.80 7.56 -4.09
CA ALA A 161 32.77 8.02 -2.71
C ALA A 161 31.91 7.12 -1.82
N SER A 162 30.79 6.60 -2.33
CA SER A 162 29.90 5.71 -1.57
C SER A 162 30.54 4.38 -1.16
N ALA A 163 31.65 3.96 -1.78
CA ALA A 163 32.38 2.77 -1.33
C ALA A 163 32.99 2.90 0.07
N ASN A 164 33.04 4.11 0.64
CA ASN A 164 33.54 4.39 1.99
C ASN A 164 32.47 5.01 2.91
N GLY A 165 31.19 4.95 2.52
CA GLY A 165 30.10 5.64 3.18
C GLY A 165 29.97 7.10 2.71
N TYR A 166 28.89 7.39 2.00
CA TYR A 166 28.58 8.71 1.47
C TYR A 166 27.35 9.28 2.17
N THR A 167 27.48 10.47 2.75
CA THR A 167 26.37 11.18 3.39
C THR A 167 26.04 12.46 2.63
N GLU A 168 24.76 12.70 2.38
CA GLU A 168 24.28 13.90 1.71
C GLU A 168 22.91 14.33 2.22
N THR A 169 22.71 15.62 2.40
CA THR A 169 21.42 16.21 2.71
C THR A 169 20.87 16.94 1.49
N ILE A 170 19.67 16.58 1.03
CA ILE A 170 19.00 17.24 -0.09
C ILE A 170 17.68 17.82 0.38
N CYS A 171 17.52 19.12 0.16
CA CYS A 171 16.33 19.86 0.56
C CYS A 171 15.52 20.33 -0.65
N HIS A 172 14.20 20.20 -0.56
CA HIS A 172 13.26 20.87 -1.43
C HIS A 172 12.31 21.71 -0.57
N ARG A 173 12.42 23.05 -0.71
CA ARG A 173 11.73 24.02 0.16
C ARG A 173 12.13 23.81 1.63
N SER A 174 11.16 23.62 2.53
CA SER A 174 11.38 23.38 3.96
C SER A 174 11.57 21.91 4.35
N PHE A 175 11.60 20.99 3.39
CA PHE A 175 11.72 19.55 3.63
C PHE A 175 13.09 19.07 3.16
N CYS A 176 13.80 18.35 4.03
CA CYS A 176 15.14 17.83 3.78
C CYS A 176 15.17 16.32 4.04
N CYS A 177 15.92 15.62 3.20
CA CYS A 177 16.20 14.20 3.32
C CYS A 177 17.70 14.02 3.52
N ASP A 178 18.07 13.34 4.59
CA ASP A 178 19.43 12.93 4.89
C ASP A 178 19.63 11.52 4.34
N PHE A 179 20.54 11.37 3.39
CA PHE A 179 20.89 10.11 2.75
C PHE A 179 22.25 9.66 3.26
N TYR A 180 22.34 8.41 3.69
CA TYR A 180 23.59 7.68 3.88
C TYR A 180 23.60 6.48 2.93
N VAL A 181 24.63 6.38 2.09
CA VAL A 181 24.76 5.31 1.09
C VAL A 181 26.15 4.73 1.14
N GLU A 182 26.24 3.43 1.37
CA GLU A 182 27.47 2.65 1.38
C GLU A 182 27.35 1.51 0.38
N THR A 183 28.22 1.50 -0.62
CA THR A 183 28.24 0.51 -1.71
C THR A 183 29.41 -0.45 -1.55
N ALA A 184 29.28 -1.68 -2.04
CA ALA A 184 30.39 -2.63 -2.05
C ALA A 184 31.58 -2.08 -2.87
N LYS A 185 32.82 -2.37 -2.46
CA LYS A 185 34.04 -1.75 -3.04
C LYS A 185 34.26 -1.97 -4.55
N ASP A 186 33.62 -2.98 -5.15
CA ASP A 186 33.77 -3.35 -6.55
C ASP A 186 32.64 -2.80 -7.46
N VAL A 187 32.19 -1.55 -7.24
CA VAL A 187 31.12 -0.96 -8.06
C VAL A 187 31.59 -0.68 -9.49
N LYS A 188 30.88 -1.22 -10.49
CA LYS A 188 31.06 -0.82 -11.89
C LYS A 188 30.52 0.59 -12.13
N THR A 189 31.34 1.46 -12.72
CA THR A 189 31.07 2.90 -12.93
C THR A 189 29.97 3.21 -13.95
N GLU A 190 29.37 2.20 -14.61
CA GLU A 190 28.34 2.41 -15.63
C GLU A 190 26.94 2.61 -15.03
N SER A 191 26.74 2.31 -13.75
CA SER A 191 25.47 2.54 -13.06
C SER A 191 25.34 4.01 -12.68
N THR A 192 24.13 4.56 -12.82
CA THR A 192 23.82 5.93 -12.35
C THR A 192 22.71 5.89 -11.32
N TYR A 193 22.98 6.46 -10.15
CA TYR A 193 21.99 6.64 -9.09
C TYR A 193 21.82 8.12 -8.78
N ASN A 194 20.59 8.50 -8.47
CA ASN A 194 20.21 9.85 -8.08
C ASN A 194 19.56 9.82 -6.69
N LEU A 195 19.95 10.78 -5.88
CA LEU A 195 19.28 11.13 -4.64
C LEU A 195 18.30 12.25 -4.97
N ALA A 196 17.03 12.11 -4.57
CA ALA A 196 15.99 13.05 -4.94
C ALA A 196 15.07 13.37 -3.75
N THR A 197 14.70 14.64 -3.64
CA THR A 197 13.77 15.14 -2.62
C THR A 197 12.64 15.94 -3.28
N PHE A 198 11.41 15.72 -2.82
CA PHE A 198 10.23 16.46 -3.24
C PHE A 198 9.38 16.93 -2.06
N ASN A 199 8.86 18.15 -2.14
CA ASN A 199 7.92 18.72 -1.20
C ASN A 199 6.98 19.66 -1.95
N GLY A 200 5.80 19.17 -2.25
CA GLY A 200 4.95 19.75 -3.27
C GLY A 200 3.54 19.16 -3.29
N VAL A 201 2.70 19.75 -4.11
CA VAL A 201 1.39 19.19 -4.45
C VAL A 201 1.51 18.51 -5.80
N ARG A 202 0.96 17.31 -5.88
CA ARG A 202 0.92 16.49 -7.10
C ARG A 202 -0.53 16.31 -7.52
N PRO A 203 -0.84 16.40 -8.82
CA PRO A 203 -2.13 15.98 -9.33
C PRO A 203 -2.24 14.45 -9.30
N PHE A 204 -3.32 13.95 -8.72
CA PHE A 204 -3.74 12.56 -8.68
C PHE A 204 -5.05 12.43 -9.47
N GLY A 205 -4.95 12.16 -10.77
CA GLY A 205 -6.12 12.16 -11.66
C GLY A 205 -6.61 13.56 -12.00
N ALA A 206 -7.78 13.65 -12.65
CA ALA A 206 -8.26 14.92 -13.23
C ALA A 206 -8.53 16.01 -12.19
N ASN A 207 -9.01 15.63 -11.00
CA ASN A 207 -9.58 16.57 -10.03
C ASN A 207 -9.05 16.42 -8.60
N HIS A 208 -7.98 15.63 -8.39
CA HIS A 208 -7.40 15.49 -7.06
C HIS A 208 -5.97 15.98 -7.05
N ASN A 209 -5.63 16.64 -5.97
CA ASN A 209 -4.30 17.13 -5.69
C ASN A 209 -3.94 16.58 -4.31
N VAL A 210 -2.72 16.06 -4.16
CA VAL A 210 -2.26 15.53 -2.88
C VAL A 210 -0.94 16.19 -2.56
N ALA A 211 -0.85 16.74 -1.35
CA ALA A 211 0.41 17.22 -0.82
C ALA A 211 1.29 16.02 -0.44
N THR A 212 2.49 15.98 -1.02
CA THR A 212 3.42 14.87 -0.87
C THR A 212 4.81 15.35 -0.49
N GLN A 213 5.45 14.59 0.38
CA GLN A 213 6.85 14.73 0.77
C GLN A 213 7.56 13.42 0.41
N ILE A 214 8.61 13.47 -0.39
CA ILE A 214 9.25 12.26 -0.94
C ILE A 214 10.75 12.37 -0.80
N CYS A 215 11.37 11.32 -0.27
CA CYS A 215 12.80 11.09 -0.31
C CYS A 215 13.05 9.81 -1.11
N VAL A 216 13.89 9.82 -2.13
CA VAL A 216 14.16 8.61 -2.92
C VAL A 216 15.59 8.56 -3.45
N LEU A 217 16.21 7.40 -3.29
CA LEU A 217 17.36 6.95 -4.06
C LEU A 217 16.82 6.15 -5.25
N SER A 218 17.15 6.56 -6.47
CA SER A 218 16.71 5.91 -7.70
C SER A 218 17.87 5.61 -8.62
N GLY A 219 17.90 4.40 -9.19
CA GLY A 219 18.92 3.95 -10.13
C GLY A 219 18.33 3.39 -11.41
N SER A 220 19.11 3.50 -12.49
CA SER A 220 18.73 3.00 -13.82
C SER A 220 19.17 1.56 -14.08
N GLN A 221 20.03 0.98 -13.23
CA GLN A 221 20.65 -0.33 -13.45
C GLN A 221 20.70 -1.19 -12.18
N ASN A 222 20.61 -2.50 -12.36
CA ASN A 222 20.40 -3.49 -11.31
C ASN A 222 21.71 -4.15 -10.83
N ASN A 223 22.86 -3.47 -10.95
CA ASN A 223 24.16 -4.11 -10.78
C ASN A 223 24.97 -3.59 -9.59
N VAL A 224 24.38 -2.71 -8.77
CA VAL A 224 25.04 -2.16 -7.58
C VAL A 224 24.56 -2.93 -6.35
N ASN A 225 25.53 -3.37 -5.57
CA ASN A 225 25.31 -3.94 -4.24
C ASN A 225 25.56 -2.84 -3.22
N PHE A 226 24.57 -2.60 -2.37
CA PHE A 226 24.62 -1.68 -1.26
C PHE A 226 24.93 -2.46 0.01
N GLU A 227 26.00 -2.08 0.70
CA GLU A 227 26.28 -2.60 2.04
C GLU A 227 25.30 -1.99 3.04
N ARG A 228 25.00 -0.69 2.90
CA ARG A 228 24.00 0.01 3.70
C ARG A 228 23.38 1.18 2.96
N ILE A 229 22.07 1.34 3.09
CA ILE A 229 21.32 2.52 2.67
C ILE A 229 20.49 2.99 3.87
N SER A 230 20.55 4.27 4.19
CA SER A 230 19.71 4.87 5.23
C SER A 230 19.19 6.22 4.74
N ILE A 231 17.89 6.43 4.89
CA ILE A 231 17.22 7.69 4.58
C ILE A 231 16.51 8.15 5.85
N THR A 232 16.85 9.33 6.33
CA THR A 232 16.20 9.97 7.47
C THR A 232 15.59 11.30 7.02
N ALA A 233 14.36 11.57 7.42
CA ALA A 233 13.71 12.84 7.12
C ALA A 233 12.69 13.24 8.19
N ASN A 234 12.49 14.55 8.32
CA ASN A 234 11.51 15.14 9.20
C ASN A 234 10.25 15.50 8.42
N PHE A 235 9.24 14.66 8.53
CA PHE A 235 7.96 14.85 7.88
C PHE A 235 7.05 15.80 8.66
N THR A 236 6.14 16.43 7.94
CA THR A 236 5.13 17.32 8.54
C THR A 236 4.22 16.51 9.46
N LYS A 237 3.78 17.12 10.57
CA LYS A 237 2.80 16.51 11.48
C LYS A 237 1.57 16.03 10.70
N GLN A 238 1.00 14.89 11.12
CA GLN A 238 -0.19 14.29 10.51
C GLN A 238 -0.02 13.81 9.06
N SER A 239 1.22 13.68 8.59
CA SER A 239 1.46 12.92 7.37
C SER A 239 1.47 11.42 7.66
N SER A 240 1.09 10.62 6.67
CA SER A 240 1.25 9.16 6.67
C SER A 240 2.46 8.80 5.82
N GLN A 241 3.37 7.98 6.35
CA GLN A 241 4.63 7.65 5.68
C GLN A 241 4.69 6.16 5.30
N TYR A 242 5.23 5.91 4.12
CA TYR A 242 5.24 4.60 3.48
C TYR A 242 6.64 4.33 2.91
N PRO A 243 7.27 3.20 3.26
CA PRO A 243 8.57 2.83 2.73
C PRO A 243 8.43 2.30 1.30
N ILE A 244 9.22 2.81 0.37
CA ILE A 244 9.31 2.33 -1.01
C ILE A 244 10.57 1.49 -1.13
N VAL A 245 10.41 0.22 -1.47
CA VAL A 245 11.54 -0.67 -1.79
C VAL A 245 11.25 -1.41 -3.08
N GLN A 246 12.04 -1.13 -4.10
CA GLN A 246 11.96 -1.78 -5.39
C GLN A 246 13.31 -2.42 -5.72
N SER A 247 13.30 -3.73 -5.90
CA SER A 247 14.49 -4.51 -6.25
C SER A 247 14.12 -5.70 -7.13
N THR A 248 15.06 -6.12 -7.97
CA THR A 248 14.93 -7.36 -8.76
C THR A 248 15.44 -8.59 -8.01
N ALA A 249 16.07 -8.41 -6.85
CA ALA A 249 16.52 -9.48 -5.99
C ALA A 249 15.62 -9.60 -4.75
N ALA A 250 15.49 -10.81 -4.22
CA ALA A 250 14.90 -11.02 -2.89
C ALA A 250 15.78 -10.36 -1.82
N LEU A 251 15.17 -9.63 -0.90
CA LEU A 251 15.84 -8.94 0.19
C LEU A 251 15.57 -9.66 1.51
N SER A 252 16.58 -9.70 2.39
CA SER A 252 16.42 -10.29 3.72
C SER A 252 15.60 -9.36 4.62
N THR A 253 14.64 -9.91 5.35
CA THR A 253 13.88 -9.18 6.38
C THR A 253 14.79 -8.54 7.41
N GLU A 254 15.79 -9.27 7.90
CA GLU A 254 16.64 -8.84 9.03
C GLU A 254 17.47 -7.59 8.69
N ALA A 255 17.65 -7.34 7.40
CA ALA A 255 18.39 -6.21 6.86
C ALA A 255 17.53 -4.96 6.69
N PHE A 256 16.22 -5.03 6.90
CA PHE A 256 15.30 -3.92 6.63
C PHE A 256 14.71 -3.36 7.91
N ASN A 257 14.74 -2.04 8.05
CA ASN A 257 14.14 -1.35 9.18
C ASN A 257 13.38 -0.10 8.70
N PHE A 258 12.16 0.09 9.19
CA PHE A 258 11.36 1.28 8.95
C PHE A 258 10.79 1.76 10.28
N GLU A 259 11.25 2.91 10.75
CA GLU A 259 10.92 3.46 12.05
C GLU A 259 10.32 4.86 11.90
N VAL A 260 9.20 5.10 12.60
CA VAL A 260 8.52 6.40 12.66
C VAL A 260 8.50 6.85 14.11
N LYS A 261 9.22 7.94 14.43
CA LYS A 261 9.30 8.55 15.77
C LYS A 261 8.47 9.82 15.81
N ASN A 262 7.54 9.89 16.76
CA ASN A 262 6.68 11.06 16.97
C ASN A 262 7.08 11.80 18.25
N ASN A 263 8.12 12.64 18.16
CA ASN A 263 8.63 13.44 19.30
C ASN A 263 8.32 14.94 19.11
N GLY A 264 7.09 15.26 18.68
CA GLY A 264 6.69 16.63 18.32
C GLY A 264 7.11 17.05 16.91
N VAL A 265 8.00 16.31 16.27
CA VAL A 265 8.22 16.23 14.81
C VAL A 265 8.14 14.76 14.45
N THR A 266 7.62 14.44 13.26
CA THR A 266 7.56 13.06 12.77
C THR A 266 8.86 12.76 12.03
N GLU A 267 9.83 12.23 12.76
CA GLU A 267 11.11 11.77 12.21
C GLU A 267 10.91 10.35 11.69
N VAL A 268 11.28 10.11 10.43
CA VAL A 268 11.17 8.80 9.80
C VAL A 268 12.53 8.36 9.31
N THR A 269 12.90 7.14 9.66
CA THR A 269 14.15 6.51 9.27
C THR A 269 13.85 5.20 8.55
N LEU A 270 14.40 5.06 7.35
CA LEU A 270 14.31 3.87 6.52
C LEU A 270 15.73 3.34 6.27
N GLU A 271 15.99 2.11 6.67
CA GLU A 271 17.31 1.49 6.54
C GLU A 271 17.23 0.14 5.83
N LEU A 272 18.27 -0.13 5.03
CA LEU A 272 18.48 -1.39 4.37
C LEU A 272 19.97 -1.76 4.40
N GLU A 273 20.29 -2.94 4.91
CA GLU A 273 21.62 -3.53 4.88
C GLU A 273 21.73 -4.60 3.79
N ASN A 274 22.91 -4.76 3.20
CA ASN A 274 23.18 -5.80 2.20
C ASN A 274 22.18 -5.84 1.02
N GLY A 275 21.67 -4.68 0.60
CA GLY A 275 20.71 -4.53 -0.49
C GLY A 275 21.33 -4.84 -1.84
N LYS A 276 20.70 -5.75 -2.61
CA LYS A 276 21.16 -6.11 -3.96
C LYS A 276 20.16 -5.64 -4.99
N ASN A 277 20.66 -5.18 -6.14
CA ASN A 277 19.86 -4.83 -7.31
C ASN A 277 18.71 -3.83 -7.02
N ILE A 278 18.98 -2.88 -6.14
CA ILE A 278 18.00 -1.86 -5.72
C ILE A 278 17.78 -0.88 -6.86
N MET A 279 16.53 -0.74 -7.30
CA MET A 279 16.12 0.22 -8.32
C MET A 279 15.63 1.51 -7.68
N ASN A 280 14.72 1.40 -6.70
CA ASN A 280 14.19 2.53 -5.96
C ASN A 280 14.13 2.21 -4.47
N PHE A 281 14.59 3.16 -3.66
CA PHE A 281 14.57 3.06 -2.21
C PHE A 281 14.25 4.41 -1.62
N GLY A 282 13.15 4.54 -0.88
CA GLY A 282 12.66 5.85 -0.50
C GLY A 282 11.54 5.84 0.51
N ILE A 283 11.15 7.03 0.94
CA ILE A 283 10.02 7.25 1.84
C ILE A 283 9.03 8.16 1.11
N PHE A 284 7.79 7.71 1.01
CA PHE A 284 6.67 8.51 0.51
C PHE A 284 5.80 8.96 1.68
N GLY A 285 5.65 10.27 1.83
CA GLY A 285 4.77 10.90 2.81
C GLY A 285 3.58 11.55 2.13
N LYS A 286 2.36 11.18 2.53
CA LYS A 286 1.12 11.89 2.19
C LYS A 286 0.77 12.84 3.32
N ASN A 287 0.59 14.11 3.03
CA ASN A 287 0.10 15.08 4.00
C ASN A 287 -1.39 15.34 3.78
N ALA A 288 -2.23 14.92 4.72
CA ALA A 288 -3.69 15.01 4.61
C ALA A 288 -4.25 16.40 4.90
N ASN A 289 -3.52 17.25 5.65
CA ASN A 289 -4.06 18.48 6.23
C ASN A 289 -3.48 19.78 5.63
N VAL A 290 -2.94 19.70 4.42
CA VAL A 290 -2.49 20.90 3.73
C VAL A 290 -3.68 21.55 3.05
N ASP A 291 -3.95 22.81 3.40
CA ASP A 291 -4.81 23.68 2.59
C ASP A 291 -4.07 23.96 1.28
N LEU A 292 -4.36 23.13 0.26
CA LEU A 292 -3.69 23.13 -1.03
C LEU A 292 -3.76 24.50 -1.73
N GLU A 293 -4.75 25.32 -1.39
CA GLU A 293 -4.92 26.65 -1.96
C GLU A 293 -4.07 27.73 -1.28
N LYS A 294 -3.69 27.54 -0.01
CA LYS A 294 -2.90 28.53 0.75
C LYS A 294 -1.39 28.27 0.68
N ASP A 295 -0.98 27.01 0.79
CA ASP A 295 0.44 26.66 0.93
C ASP A 295 1.13 26.36 -0.39
N TYR A 296 0.35 26.12 -1.45
CA TYR A 296 0.87 25.80 -2.77
C TYR A 296 0.19 26.66 -3.82
N VAL A 297 0.99 27.39 -4.59
CA VAL A 297 0.51 28.05 -5.82
C VAL A 297 0.23 26.93 -6.83
N VAL A 298 -0.97 26.36 -6.77
CA VAL A 298 -1.47 25.53 -7.85
C VAL A 298 -1.67 26.49 -9.03
N GLU A 299 -0.86 26.37 -10.08
CA GLU A 299 -1.17 27.00 -11.37
C GLU A 299 -2.45 26.34 -11.93
N LYS A 300 -3.61 26.79 -11.42
CA LYS A 300 -4.92 26.39 -11.91
C LYS A 300 -5.11 27.01 -13.30
N ASN A 301 -4.81 26.25 -14.36
CA ASN A 301 -5.46 26.50 -15.63
C ASN A 301 -6.95 26.24 -15.44
N SER A 302 -7.70 27.32 -15.50
CA SER A 302 -9.06 27.44 -14.98
C SER A 302 -10.04 26.98 -16.05
N THR A 303 -10.57 25.76 -15.91
CA THR A 303 -11.93 25.37 -16.32
C THR A 303 -12.17 23.97 -15.77
N ASP A 304 -12.79 23.89 -14.59
CA ASP A 304 -13.81 22.91 -14.21
C ASP A 304 -13.81 22.75 -12.68
N ILE A 305 -14.71 23.50 -12.07
CA ILE A 305 -15.18 23.26 -10.72
C ILE A 305 -16.29 22.24 -10.88
N VAL A 306 -16.16 21.06 -10.29
CA VAL A 306 -17.24 20.27 -9.64
C VAL A 306 -16.70 18.88 -9.24
N GLN A 307 -17.04 18.47 -8.01
CA GLN A 307 -17.06 17.10 -7.49
C GLN A 307 -15.79 16.48 -6.85
N SER A 308 -15.12 17.19 -5.95
CA SER A 308 -14.08 16.58 -5.07
C SER A 308 -14.58 16.11 -3.70
N ASP A 309 -15.73 16.58 -3.23
CA ASP A 309 -16.12 16.45 -1.80
C ASP A 309 -16.63 15.06 -1.39
N PHE A 310 -16.93 14.17 -2.33
CA PHE A 310 -17.60 12.90 -2.00
C PHE A 310 -16.63 11.78 -1.60
N VAL A 311 -15.38 11.79 -2.07
CA VAL A 311 -14.40 10.72 -1.80
C VAL A 311 -13.62 10.97 -0.51
N GLU A 312 -13.35 12.24 -0.16
CA GLU A 312 -12.82 12.57 1.17
C GLU A 312 -13.81 12.20 2.29
N TYR A 313 -15.10 12.17 1.98
CA TYR A 313 -16.13 11.73 2.91
C TYR A 313 -15.98 10.25 3.28
N PHE A 314 -15.64 9.36 2.33
CA PHE A 314 -15.52 7.92 2.60
C PHE A 314 -14.28 7.52 3.42
N PHE A 315 -13.22 8.33 3.41
CA PHE A 315 -12.00 8.10 4.19
C PHE A 315 -11.96 8.90 5.50
N ASN A 316 -13.04 9.60 5.84
CA ASN A 316 -13.17 10.29 7.11
C ASN A 316 -13.53 9.25 8.21
N GLU A 317 -12.89 9.34 9.38
CA GLU A 317 -13.11 8.41 10.51
C GLU A 317 -14.60 8.28 10.86
N ASP A 318 -15.36 9.37 10.70
CA ASP A 318 -16.81 9.43 10.94
C ASP A 318 -17.63 8.47 10.06
N VAL A 319 -17.21 8.20 8.82
CA VAL A 319 -17.93 7.30 7.90
C VAL A 319 -17.62 5.85 8.22
N GLN A 320 -16.39 5.55 8.64
CA GLN A 320 -16.05 4.21 9.12
C GLN A 320 -16.85 3.88 10.39
N GLU A 321 -16.97 4.81 11.32
CA GLU A 321 -17.80 4.66 12.52
C GLU A 321 -19.30 4.50 12.16
N PHE A 322 -19.78 5.22 11.15
CA PHE A 322 -21.15 5.08 10.63
C PHE A 322 -21.41 3.71 9.99
N VAL A 323 -20.48 3.18 9.21
CA VAL A 323 -20.59 1.86 8.58
C VAL A 323 -20.55 0.76 9.63
N ASP A 324 -19.65 0.86 10.62
CA ASP A 324 -19.61 -0.07 11.76
C ASP A 324 -20.91 -0.03 12.56
N TYR A 325 -21.45 1.16 12.80
CA TYR A 325 -22.73 1.34 13.47
C TYR A 325 -23.90 0.68 12.71
N LEU A 326 -23.97 0.87 11.40
CA LEU A 326 -24.98 0.24 10.53
C LEU A 326 -24.83 -1.28 10.53
N TRP A 327 -23.60 -1.78 10.44
CA TRP A 327 -23.30 -3.20 10.43
C TRP A 327 -23.69 -3.89 11.74
N ILE A 328 -23.40 -3.26 12.88
CA ILE A 328 -23.82 -3.74 14.20
C ILE A 328 -25.36 -3.81 14.27
N ARG A 329 -26.07 -2.76 13.85
CA ARG A 329 -27.54 -2.75 13.85
C ARG A 329 -28.15 -3.81 12.93
N LEU A 330 -27.56 -4.02 11.75
CA LEU A 330 -28.03 -5.04 10.81
C LEU A 330 -27.86 -6.45 11.39
N ARG A 331 -26.72 -6.76 12.02
CA ARG A 331 -26.48 -8.05 12.68
C ARG A 331 -27.45 -8.31 13.82
N VAL A 332 -27.70 -7.31 14.67
CA VAL A 332 -28.68 -7.43 15.76
C VAL A 332 -30.07 -7.71 15.21
N LEU A 333 -30.47 -7.02 14.13
CA LEU A 333 -31.78 -7.22 13.51
C LEU A 333 -31.93 -8.61 12.91
N ILE A 334 -30.90 -9.12 12.21
CA ILE A 334 -30.89 -10.49 11.66
C ILE A 334 -31.05 -11.52 12.78
N VAL A 335 -30.34 -11.35 13.91
CA VAL A 335 -30.44 -12.27 15.05
C VAL A 335 -31.85 -12.23 15.67
N VAL A 336 -32.41 -11.04 15.89
CA VAL A 336 -33.76 -10.87 16.44
C VAL A 336 -34.82 -11.49 15.53
N VAL A 337 -34.73 -11.24 14.22
CA VAL A 337 -35.66 -11.82 13.23
C VAL A 337 -35.51 -13.33 13.17
N SER A 338 -34.29 -13.86 13.23
CA SER A 338 -34.04 -15.31 13.23
C SER A 338 -34.62 -15.98 14.48
N ILE A 339 -34.50 -15.36 15.66
CA ILE A 339 -35.13 -15.85 16.89
C ILE A 339 -36.66 -15.86 16.76
N TYR A 340 -37.24 -14.80 16.20
CA TYR A 340 -38.68 -14.69 16.01
C TYR A 340 -39.24 -15.77 15.06
N PHE A 341 -38.54 -16.05 13.95
CA PHE A 341 -38.91 -17.14 13.05
C PHE A 341 -38.79 -18.52 13.71
N LEU A 342 -37.74 -18.74 14.53
CA LEU A 342 -37.57 -19.99 15.26
C LEU A 342 -38.61 -20.19 16.38
N GLU A 343 -39.16 -19.12 16.94
CA GLU A 343 -40.23 -19.19 17.95
C GLU A 343 -41.61 -19.47 17.32
N MET A 344 -41.78 -19.15 16.04
CA MET A 344 -43.02 -19.38 15.27
C MET A 344 -43.11 -20.76 14.62
N MET A 345 -42.00 -21.52 14.57
CA MET A 345 -41.94 -22.90 14.05
C MET A 345 -42.14 -23.94 15.16
#